data_AF-A0A7S4N4W5-F1
#
_entry.id   AF-A0A7S4N4W5-F1
#
_cell.length_a   1.000
_cell.length_b   1.000
_cell.length_c   1.000
_cell.angle_alpha   90.00
_cell.angle_beta   90.00
_cell.angle_gamma   90.00
#
_symmetry.space_group_name_H-M   'P 1'
#
loop_
_entity.id
_entity.type
_entity.pdbx_description
1 polymer ?
#
loop_
_entity_poly.entity_id
_entity_poly.type
_entity_poly.pdbx_seq_one_letter_code
_entity_poly.pdbx_strand_id
1 'polypeptide(L)'
;KLSSSLRPSDGTKKKMNRMMLQTLKGAEVFQHFVDLHLDFDREAKEQEVHRYIEPIEVAELVLHEVVERLTRLLLACYMASVPQKWIGSSVALGYEAGHLPERGGMNAEEEIRSNVLVNIFDWGRSELNTIEAFNNMNEKEKGDRKKFWKLYTNGIRSLSWNAACEYWNRFGNVFSWEKVRIRVYDYDSTSKDDFMCQAAVPVVETTKETWIPLKGRIVGLKVKGTLSYSFEWHDAPYDSRMKGWFRLHIGEGKDLPRRDKVTGGKSDPYCIITAKSSCGKHEFSQTTSTIVQNLNPEWDENFYLPILKDGRELTTAVEKGCGCTGLSSARLDSFFGVDFSGPESWGGLLQDLSLSAQ
;
A
#
# COMPACT_ATOMS: atom_id res chain seq x y z
N LYS A 1 -24.94 -25.51 22.91
CA LYS A 1 -24.18 -24.61 23.81
C LYS A 1 -22.71 -25.01 23.83
N LEU A 2 -21.99 -24.83 22.72
CA LEU A 2 -20.54 -24.99 22.60
C LEU A 2 -20.09 -24.00 21.50
N SER A 3 -19.00 -23.28 21.75
CA SER A 3 -18.30 -22.29 20.90
C SER A 3 -18.41 -20.78 21.21
N SER A 4 -18.78 -20.38 22.42
CA SER A 4 -18.54 -18.99 22.87
C SER A 4 -17.11 -18.74 23.40
N SER A 5 -16.17 -19.67 23.24
CA SER A 5 -14.90 -19.69 23.99
C SER A 5 -13.60 -19.53 23.18
N LEU A 6 -13.63 -18.95 21.98
CA LEU A 6 -12.41 -18.72 21.19
C LEU A 6 -12.34 -17.32 20.55
N ARG A 7 -13.06 -16.33 21.10
CA ARG A 7 -12.81 -14.93 20.69
C ARG A 7 -11.68 -14.37 21.55
N PRO A 8 -10.52 -13.98 20.94
CA PRO A 8 -9.43 -13.38 21.70
C PRO A 8 -9.93 -12.12 22.42
N SER A 9 -9.42 -11.90 23.64
CA SER A 9 -9.72 -10.68 24.39
C SER A 9 -9.32 -9.43 23.58
N ASP A 10 -9.96 -8.29 23.82
CA ASP A 10 -9.61 -7.05 23.11
C ASP A 10 -8.15 -6.64 23.33
N GLY A 11 -7.59 -6.94 24.52
CA GLY A 11 -6.16 -6.75 24.78
C GLY A 11 -5.27 -7.65 23.92
N THR A 12 -5.67 -8.89 23.69
CA THR A 12 -4.98 -9.84 22.80
C THR A 12 -5.06 -9.38 21.35
N LYS A 13 -6.25 -8.99 20.87
CA LYS A 13 -6.44 -8.45 19.51
C LYS A 13 -5.58 -7.22 19.27
N LYS A 14 -5.58 -6.28 20.21
CA LYS A 14 -4.75 -5.07 20.14
C LYS A 14 -3.26 -5.39 20.06
N LYS A 15 -2.79 -6.39 20.82
CA LYS A 15 -1.39 -6.83 20.77
C LYS A 15 -1.05 -7.47 19.42
N MET A 16 -1.92 -8.33 18.89
CA MET A 16 -1.75 -8.96 17.58
C MET A 16 -1.70 -7.92 16.46
N ASN A 17 -2.66 -6.99 16.43
CA ASN A 17 -2.67 -5.89 15.46
C ASN A 17 -1.39 -5.06 15.55
N ARG A 18 -0.93 -4.73 16.77
CA ARG A 18 0.34 -4.02 16.95
C ARG A 18 1.52 -4.81 16.39
N MET A 19 1.59 -6.12 16.63
CA MET A 19 2.68 -6.96 16.12
C MET A 19 2.66 -7.01 14.58
N MET A 20 1.48 -7.19 13.98
CA MET A 20 1.31 -7.15 12.52
C MET A 20 1.82 -5.82 11.94
N LEU A 21 1.36 -4.68 12.50
CA LEU A 21 1.78 -3.35 12.05
C LEU A 21 3.29 -3.12 12.21
N GLN A 22 3.91 -3.69 13.25
CA GLN A 22 5.35 -3.61 13.47
C GLN A 22 6.18 -4.49 12.51
N THR A 23 5.55 -5.45 11.84
CA THR A 23 6.21 -6.36 10.89
C THR A 23 6.10 -5.94 9.43
N LEU A 24 5.26 -4.95 9.11
CA LEU A 24 5.13 -4.39 7.76
C LEU A 24 6.47 -3.79 7.29
N LYS A 25 6.84 -4.03 6.04
CA LYS A 25 8.11 -3.56 5.46
C LYS A 25 7.89 -2.77 4.18
N GLY A 26 8.73 -1.75 3.99
CA GLY A 26 8.81 -1.02 2.73
C GLY A 26 7.46 -0.44 2.28
N ALA A 27 7.05 -0.79 1.06
CA ALA A 27 5.78 -0.35 0.46
C ALA A 27 4.53 -0.96 1.15
N GLU A 28 4.64 -2.09 1.85
CA GLU A 28 3.50 -2.74 2.53
C GLU A 28 2.84 -1.83 3.57
N VAL A 29 3.62 -0.93 4.18
CA VAL A 29 3.11 0.09 5.10
C VAL A 29 2.09 0.99 4.39
N PHE A 30 2.38 1.41 3.16
CA PHE A 30 1.52 2.27 2.38
C PHE A 30 0.34 1.50 1.78
N GLN A 31 0.55 0.25 1.39
CA GLN A 31 -0.54 -0.66 0.97
C GLN A 31 -1.62 -0.71 2.04
N HIS A 32 -1.22 -1.01 3.28
CA HIS A 32 -2.12 -1.07 4.42
C HIS A 32 -2.70 0.30 4.80
N PHE A 33 -1.90 1.37 4.71
CA PHE A 33 -2.33 2.73 5.06
C PHE A 33 -3.49 3.24 4.19
N VAL A 34 -3.45 2.96 2.88
CA VAL A 34 -4.52 3.37 1.93
C VAL A 34 -5.45 2.21 1.55
N ASP A 35 -5.61 1.24 2.46
CA ASP A 35 -6.48 0.11 2.23
C ASP A 35 -7.91 0.38 2.74
N LEU A 36 -8.79 0.80 1.84
CA LEU A 36 -10.18 1.18 2.13
C LEU A 36 -11.20 0.14 1.63
N HIS A 37 -10.77 -1.08 1.28
CA HIS A 37 -11.64 -2.05 0.62
C HIS A 37 -12.77 -2.59 1.51
N LEU A 38 -12.59 -2.53 2.84
CA LEU A 38 -13.56 -2.97 3.84
C LEU A 38 -14.37 -1.84 4.49
N ASP A 39 -14.00 -0.59 4.27
CA ASP A 39 -14.48 0.54 5.10
C ASP A 39 -15.88 1.05 4.72
N PHE A 40 -16.47 0.55 3.62
CA PHE A 40 -17.76 1.01 3.14
C PHE A 40 -18.69 -0.17 2.82
N ASP A 41 -19.82 -0.23 3.53
CA ASP A 41 -20.91 -1.17 3.27
C ASP A 41 -21.55 -0.86 1.89
N ARG A 42 -21.27 -1.73 0.90
CA ARG A 42 -21.47 -1.42 -0.52
C ARG A 42 -22.86 -1.76 -1.06
N GLU A 43 -23.64 -2.61 -0.40
CA GLU A 43 -24.97 -2.99 -0.90
C GLU A 43 -25.91 -1.78 -1.09
N ALA A 44 -25.66 -0.65 -0.42
CA ALA A 44 -26.45 0.57 -0.54
C ALA A 44 -25.88 1.66 -1.49
N LYS A 45 -24.64 1.54 -1.98
CA LYS A 45 -23.89 2.69 -2.55
C LYS A 45 -23.34 2.54 -3.96
N GLU A 46 -23.42 1.37 -4.59
CA GLU A 46 -22.99 1.20 -6.00
C GLU A 46 -23.74 2.12 -6.99
N GLN A 47 -24.91 2.60 -6.60
CA GLN A 47 -25.73 3.53 -7.39
C GLN A 47 -25.31 5.01 -7.26
N GLU A 48 -24.28 5.31 -6.45
CA GLU A 48 -23.88 6.69 -6.12
C GLU A 48 -22.47 7.06 -6.62
N VAL A 49 -21.85 6.29 -7.52
CA VAL A 49 -20.51 6.57 -8.08
C VAL A 49 -20.41 7.99 -8.68
N HIS A 50 -21.51 8.49 -9.26
CA HIS A 50 -21.57 9.85 -9.81
C HIS A 50 -21.79 10.94 -8.76
N ARG A 51 -22.14 10.56 -7.53
CA ARG A 51 -22.44 11.48 -6.42
C ARG A 51 -21.28 11.63 -5.45
N TYR A 52 -20.52 10.57 -5.18
CA TYR A 52 -19.40 10.59 -4.22
C TYR A 52 -18.08 10.19 -4.87
N ILE A 53 -16.97 10.67 -4.31
CA ILE A 53 -15.62 10.16 -4.64
C ILE A 53 -15.52 8.71 -4.15
N GLU A 54 -15.00 7.81 -4.98
CA GLU A 54 -14.85 6.41 -4.61
C GLU A 54 -13.64 6.18 -3.69
N PRO A 55 -13.67 5.15 -2.83
CA PRO A 55 -12.55 4.85 -1.94
C PRO A 55 -11.20 4.67 -2.67
N ILE A 56 -11.21 4.13 -3.90
CA ILE A 56 -9.98 3.96 -4.69
C ILE A 56 -9.39 5.29 -5.16
N GLU A 57 -10.23 6.30 -5.43
CA GLU A 57 -9.80 7.65 -5.76
C GLU A 57 -9.29 8.38 -4.51
N VAL A 58 -9.96 8.22 -3.36
CA VAL A 58 -9.46 8.73 -2.08
C VAL A 58 -8.06 8.17 -1.80
N ALA A 59 -7.87 6.86 -1.95
CA ALA A 59 -6.58 6.20 -1.77
C ALA A 59 -5.49 6.76 -2.71
N GLU A 60 -5.82 7.02 -3.97
CA GLU A 60 -4.90 7.65 -4.94
C GLU A 60 -4.51 9.07 -4.50
N LEU A 61 -5.49 9.91 -4.21
CA LEU A 61 -5.28 11.31 -3.84
C LEU A 61 -4.50 11.45 -2.52
N VAL A 62 -4.82 10.61 -1.52
CA VAL A 62 -4.12 10.54 -0.24
C VAL A 62 -2.66 10.15 -0.47
N LEU A 63 -2.39 9.08 -1.22
CA LEU A 63 -1.03 8.63 -1.43
C LEU A 63 -0.22 9.62 -2.28
N HIS A 64 -0.85 10.26 -3.28
CA HIS A 64 -0.26 11.35 -4.03
C HIS A 64 0.17 12.50 -3.10
N GLU A 65 -0.71 12.95 -2.21
CA GLU A 65 -0.42 14.03 -1.26
C GLU A 65 0.68 13.64 -0.26
N VAL A 66 0.70 12.38 0.18
CA VAL A 66 1.76 11.83 1.02
C VAL A 66 3.11 11.88 0.30
N VAL A 67 3.18 11.46 -0.97
CA VAL A 67 4.40 11.56 -1.79
C VAL A 67 4.87 13.00 -1.92
N GLU A 68 3.96 13.94 -2.20
CA GLU A 68 4.27 15.37 -2.29
C GLU A 68 4.92 15.88 -0.99
N ARG A 69 4.26 15.66 0.16
CA ARG A 69 4.72 16.18 1.45
C ARG A 69 5.98 15.50 1.96
N LEU A 70 6.13 14.20 1.73
CA LEU A 70 7.36 13.48 2.05
C LEU A 70 8.53 13.94 1.18
N THR A 71 8.29 14.23 -0.11
CA THR A 71 9.31 14.81 -1.00
C THR A 71 9.77 16.17 -0.46
N ARG A 72 8.83 17.04 -0.06
CA ARG A 72 9.12 18.33 0.57
C ARG A 72 9.97 18.18 1.84
N LEU A 73 9.61 17.24 2.71
CA LEU A 73 10.36 16.93 3.92
C LEU A 73 11.78 16.41 3.62
N LEU A 74 11.90 15.50 2.66
CA LEU A 74 13.19 14.96 2.22
C LEU A 74 14.12 16.06 1.72
N LEU A 75 13.60 16.96 0.86
CA LEU A 75 14.37 18.10 0.36
C LEU A 75 14.78 19.05 1.48
N ALA A 76 13.88 19.36 2.41
CA ALA A 76 14.22 20.17 3.58
C ALA A 76 15.38 19.54 4.40
N CYS A 77 15.38 18.21 4.55
CA CYS A 77 16.47 17.50 5.23
C CYS A 77 17.80 17.59 4.46
N TYR A 78 17.77 17.48 3.13
CA TYR A 78 18.99 17.60 2.30
C TYR A 78 19.51 19.02 2.18
N MET A 79 18.63 20.02 2.19
CA MET A 79 18.99 21.44 2.11
C MET A 79 19.46 22.01 3.44
N ALA A 80 19.37 21.25 4.54
CA ALA A 80 19.90 21.66 5.83
C ALA A 80 21.40 21.96 5.71
N SER A 81 21.78 23.22 5.96
CA SER A 81 23.15 23.71 5.79
C SER A 81 24.16 23.05 6.72
N VAL A 82 23.70 22.47 7.83
CA VAL A 82 24.49 21.68 8.77
C VAL A 82 23.69 20.49 9.29
N PRO A 83 24.36 19.42 9.76
CA PRO A 83 23.70 18.28 10.40
C PRO A 83 22.89 18.70 11.63
N GLN A 84 21.64 18.24 11.67
CA GLN A 84 20.74 18.39 12.82
C GLN A 84 20.85 17.18 13.75
N LYS A 85 20.17 17.19 14.90
CA LYS A 85 20.13 16.02 15.80
C LYS A 85 18.69 15.79 16.24
N TRP A 86 17.95 15.02 15.47
CA TRP A 86 16.55 14.68 15.74
C TRP A 86 16.45 13.21 16.18
N ILE A 87 16.76 12.94 17.44
CA ILE A 87 16.77 11.57 17.97
C ILE A 87 15.40 11.27 18.56
N GLY A 88 14.82 10.13 18.16
CA GLY A 88 13.48 9.71 18.61
C GLY A 88 12.33 10.32 17.81
N SER A 89 12.58 11.40 17.05
CA SER A 89 11.57 11.96 16.16
C SER A 89 11.12 10.95 15.11
N SER A 90 9.82 10.93 14.85
CA SER A 90 9.16 10.03 13.90
C SER A 90 8.25 10.82 12.96
N VAL A 91 7.84 10.22 11.85
CA VAL A 91 6.87 10.79 10.92
C VAL A 91 5.52 10.11 11.13
N ALA A 92 4.49 10.90 11.40
CA ALA A 92 3.10 10.47 11.45
C ALA A 92 2.45 10.69 10.09
N LEU A 93 1.74 9.67 9.62
CA LEU A 93 0.88 9.70 8.45
C LEU A 93 -0.57 9.53 8.90
N GLY A 94 -1.49 10.27 8.30
CA GLY A 94 -2.93 10.17 8.61
C GLY A 94 -3.78 10.82 7.52
N TYR A 95 -5.06 10.47 7.48
CA TYR A 95 -6.08 11.10 6.65
C TYR A 95 -7.47 10.78 7.21
N GLU A 96 -8.50 11.48 6.74
CA GLU A 96 -9.89 11.16 7.06
C GLU A 96 -10.40 10.04 6.15
N ALA A 97 -10.83 8.92 6.73
CA ALA A 97 -11.28 7.72 6.02
C ALA A 97 -12.76 7.38 6.30
N GLY A 98 -13.40 8.05 7.25
CA GLY A 98 -14.80 7.80 7.64
C GLY A 98 -15.83 8.57 6.81
N HIS A 99 -15.39 9.45 5.90
CA HIS A 99 -16.26 10.27 5.06
C HIS A 99 -15.78 10.26 3.60
N LEU A 100 -16.71 10.05 2.67
CA LEU A 100 -16.47 10.21 1.23
C LEU A 100 -17.06 11.56 0.79
N PRO A 101 -16.24 12.47 0.24
CA PRO A 101 -16.73 13.76 -0.26
C PRO A 101 -17.69 13.64 -1.45
N GLU A 102 -18.62 14.57 -1.58
CA GLU A 102 -19.53 14.68 -2.73
C GLU A 102 -18.78 15.21 -3.97
N ARG A 103 -19.06 14.61 -5.13
CA ARG A 103 -18.60 15.12 -6.43
C ARG A 103 -19.30 16.44 -6.77
N GLY A 104 -18.54 17.35 -7.37
CA GLY A 104 -19.06 18.66 -7.78
C GLY A 104 -19.31 19.66 -6.64
N GLY A 105 -19.02 19.31 -5.37
CA GLY A 105 -19.03 20.23 -4.23
C GLY A 105 -17.84 21.23 -4.24
N MET A 106 -17.59 21.92 -3.12
CA MET A 106 -16.35 22.70 -2.92
C MET A 106 -15.15 21.75 -3.04
N ASN A 107 -14.56 21.69 -4.23
CA ASN A 107 -13.35 20.94 -4.61
C ASN A 107 -13.05 19.71 -3.74
N ALA A 108 -13.78 18.61 -3.95
CA ALA A 108 -13.62 17.35 -3.21
C ALA A 108 -12.16 16.85 -3.13
N GLU A 109 -11.38 17.06 -4.18
CA GLU A 109 -9.95 16.74 -4.17
C GLU A 109 -9.19 17.57 -3.13
N GLU A 110 -9.47 18.86 -3.04
CA GLU A 110 -8.84 19.77 -2.07
C GLU A 110 -9.25 19.41 -0.63
N GLU A 111 -10.52 19.02 -0.41
CA GLU A 111 -10.97 18.50 0.88
C GLU A 111 -10.12 17.29 1.30
N ILE A 112 -9.98 16.28 0.44
CA ILE A 112 -9.18 15.08 0.72
C ILE A 112 -7.73 15.47 1.06
N ARG A 113 -7.10 16.27 0.20
CA ARG A 113 -5.70 16.70 0.36
C ARG A 113 -5.48 17.49 1.65
N SER A 114 -6.40 18.37 2.00
CA SER A 114 -6.29 19.21 3.21
C SER A 114 -6.31 18.37 4.50
N ASN A 115 -7.00 17.23 4.47
CA ASN A 115 -7.11 16.29 5.59
C ASN A 115 -5.95 15.30 5.70
N VAL A 116 -5.07 15.22 4.69
CA VAL A 116 -3.86 14.39 4.78
C VAL A 116 -2.89 15.02 5.78
N LEU A 117 -2.32 14.18 6.64
CA LEU A 117 -1.34 14.54 7.66
C LEU A 117 -0.01 13.85 7.32
N VAL A 118 1.05 14.66 7.21
CA VAL A 118 2.44 14.21 7.15
C VAL A 118 3.24 15.09 8.09
N ASN A 119 3.36 14.66 9.34
CA ASN A 119 3.88 15.50 10.42
C ASN A 119 5.04 14.82 11.15
N ILE A 120 6.06 15.60 11.49
CA ILE A 120 7.12 15.13 12.40
C ILE A 120 6.63 15.30 13.83
N PHE A 121 6.75 14.23 14.62
CA PHE A 121 6.39 14.24 16.04
C PHE A 121 7.49 13.61 16.90
N ASP A 122 7.30 13.65 18.21
CA ASP A 122 8.25 13.18 19.23
C ASP A 122 9.60 13.93 19.18
N TRP A 123 9.54 15.24 19.41
CA TRP A 123 10.69 16.14 19.41
C TRP A 123 11.52 16.11 20.70
N GLY A 124 11.29 15.15 21.60
CA GLY A 124 11.82 15.17 22.97
C GLY A 124 13.35 15.17 23.09
N ARG A 125 14.08 14.70 22.06
CA ARG A 125 15.55 14.78 21.97
C ARG A 125 16.00 15.37 20.63
N SER A 126 15.17 16.24 20.06
CA SER A 126 15.41 16.87 18.77
C SER A 126 15.80 18.32 18.92
N GLU A 127 16.89 18.72 18.27
CA GLU A 127 17.41 20.08 18.30
C GLU A 127 17.72 20.59 16.88
N LEU A 128 17.43 21.87 16.66
CA LEU A 128 17.85 22.61 15.48
C LEU A 128 19.27 23.14 15.68
N ASN A 129 20.04 23.17 14.60
CA ASN A 129 21.44 23.53 14.60
C ASN A 129 21.72 24.62 13.54
N THR A 130 22.60 25.55 13.87
CA THR A 130 23.03 26.65 12.99
C THR A 130 24.46 26.42 12.53
N ILE A 131 24.87 27.12 11.46
CA ILE A 131 26.25 27.05 10.93
C ILE A 131 27.25 27.48 12.02
N GLU A 132 26.95 28.57 12.73
CA GLU A 132 27.78 29.08 13.81
C GLU A 132 27.93 28.08 14.95
N ALA A 133 26.81 27.56 15.46
CA ALA A 133 26.82 26.57 16.55
C ALA A 133 27.60 25.32 16.15
N PHE A 134 27.42 24.83 14.92
CA PHE A 134 28.15 23.68 14.42
C PHE A 134 29.66 23.91 14.31
N ASN A 135 30.09 25.10 13.88
CA ASN A 135 31.51 25.44 13.78
C ASN A 135 32.20 25.48 15.15
N ASN A 136 31.46 25.89 16.19
CA ASN A 136 31.95 25.99 17.56
C ASN A 136 31.99 24.64 18.31
N MET A 137 31.45 23.57 17.75
CA MET A 137 31.46 22.23 18.36
C MET A 137 32.82 21.53 18.25
N ASN A 138 33.10 20.62 19.17
CA ASN A 138 34.26 19.74 19.06
C ASN A 138 34.05 18.63 18.02
N GLU A 139 35.13 17.98 17.59
CA GLU A 139 35.05 16.96 16.53
C GLU A 139 34.21 15.74 16.91
N LYS A 140 34.14 15.39 18.20
CA LYS A 140 33.30 14.28 18.68
C LYS A 140 31.81 14.62 18.52
N GLU A 141 31.40 15.83 18.90
CA GLU A 141 30.04 16.33 18.74
C GLU A 141 29.64 16.45 17.27
N LYS A 142 30.52 16.99 16.43
CA LYS A 142 30.30 17.04 14.98
C LYS A 142 30.13 15.64 14.39
N GLY A 143 30.97 14.68 14.79
CA GLY A 143 30.89 13.30 14.36
C GLY A 143 29.57 12.63 14.75
N ASP A 144 29.15 12.80 16.00
CA ASP A 144 27.89 12.27 16.52
C ASP A 144 26.67 12.83 15.77
N ARG A 145 26.63 14.16 15.56
CA ARG A 145 25.55 14.81 14.79
C ARG A 145 25.51 14.36 13.34
N LYS A 146 26.66 14.32 12.65
CA LYS A 146 26.75 13.80 11.27
C LYS A 146 26.19 12.39 11.17
N LYS A 147 26.54 11.51 12.12
CA LYS A 147 26.04 10.13 12.17
C LYS A 147 24.52 10.07 12.30
N PHE A 148 23.96 10.72 13.31
CA PHE A 148 22.51 10.64 13.56
C PHE A 148 21.68 11.38 12.50
N TRP A 149 22.18 12.50 11.99
CA TRP A 149 21.53 13.18 10.87
C TRP A 149 21.50 12.33 9.60
N LYS A 150 22.61 11.64 9.29
CA LYS A 150 22.66 10.70 8.17
C LYS A 150 21.65 9.56 8.34
N LEU A 151 21.51 9.01 9.56
CA LEU A 151 20.52 7.98 9.83
C LEU A 151 19.08 8.50 9.64
N TYR A 152 18.79 9.68 10.16
CA TYR A 152 17.47 10.31 10.04
C TYR A 152 17.12 10.60 8.56
N THR A 153 18.00 11.29 7.84
CA THR A 153 17.82 11.61 6.41
C THR A 153 17.67 10.35 5.54
N ASN A 154 18.43 9.29 5.80
CA ASN A 154 18.26 8.00 5.13
C ASN A 154 16.89 7.37 5.45
N GLY A 155 16.40 7.50 6.69
CA GLY A 155 15.06 7.08 7.08
C GLY A 155 13.96 7.79 6.29
N ILE A 156 14.05 9.13 6.21
CA ILE A 156 13.11 9.94 5.41
C ILE A 156 13.20 9.59 3.92
N ARG A 157 14.41 9.38 3.39
CA ARG A 157 14.61 8.92 2.00
C ARG A 157 13.90 7.60 1.75
N SER A 158 14.10 6.62 2.62
CA SER A 158 13.47 5.30 2.52
C SER A 158 11.95 5.41 2.62
N LEU A 159 11.42 6.18 3.56
CA LEU A 159 9.97 6.41 3.70
C LEU A 159 9.37 7.04 2.44
N SER A 160 10.00 8.09 1.92
CA SER A 160 9.57 8.78 0.69
C SER A 160 9.61 7.86 -0.53
N TRP A 161 10.68 7.06 -0.64
CA TRP A 161 10.84 6.08 -1.72
C TRP A 161 9.75 5.02 -1.68
N ASN A 162 9.46 4.45 -0.51
CA ASN A 162 8.42 3.43 -0.37
C ASN A 162 7.02 3.97 -0.69
N ALA A 163 6.71 5.23 -0.33
CA ALA A 163 5.47 5.89 -0.70
C ALA A 163 5.35 6.02 -2.23
N ALA A 164 6.43 6.47 -2.88
CA ALA A 164 6.48 6.64 -4.33
C ALA A 164 6.40 5.29 -5.07
N CYS A 165 7.08 4.25 -4.56
CA CYS A 165 6.97 2.89 -5.09
C CYS A 165 5.54 2.35 -5.01
N GLU A 166 4.87 2.51 -3.87
CA GLU A 166 3.49 2.06 -3.74
C GLU A 166 2.58 2.82 -4.72
N TYR A 167 2.73 4.14 -4.81
CA TYR A 167 1.96 4.94 -5.76
C TYR A 167 2.22 4.50 -7.20
N TRP A 168 3.49 4.33 -7.58
CA TRP A 168 3.89 3.84 -8.89
C TRP A 168 3.25 2.49 -9.23
N ASN A 169 3.31 1.57 -8.28
CA ASN A 169 2.86 0.19 -8.47
C ASN A 169 1.34 0.07 -8.54
N ARG A 170 0.62 0.79 -7.68
CA ARG A 170 -0.84 0.71 -7.58
C ARG A 170 -1.56 1.65 -8.53
N PHE A 171 -1.08 2.88 -8.68
CA PHE A 171 -1.75 3.95 -9.41
C PHE A 171 -1.02 4.35 -10.70
N GLY A 172 0.24 3.98 -10.93
CA GLY A 172 0.97 4.39 -12.15
C GLY A 172 0.49 3.77 -13.47
N ASN A 173 -0.44 2.81 -13.44
CA ASN A 173 -0.85 2.08 -14.64
C ASN A 173 -1.86 2.89 -15.50
N VAL A 174 -1.45 3.26 -16.71
CA VAL A 174 -2.33 3.87 -17.76
C VAL A 174 -2.76 2.88 -18.85
N PHE A 175 -2.24 1.65 -18.79
CA PHE A 175 -2.55 0.59 -19.75
C PHE A 175 -3.68 -0.27 -19.18
N SER A 176 -3.55 -1.59 -19.24
CA SER A 176 -4.48 -2.54 -18.64
C SER A 176 -3.76 -3.41 -17.62
N TRP A 177 -4.53 -4.24 -16.90
CA TRP A 177 -3.98 -5.35 -16.12
C TRP A 177 -3.98 -6.61 -16.99
N GLU A 178 -2.90 -7.40 -16.96
CA GLU A 178 -2.77 -8.60 -17.80
C GLU A 178 -3.45 -9.81 -17.15
N LYS A 179 -3.09 -10.07 -15.89
CA LYS A 179 -3.52 -11.25 -15.16
C LYS A 179 -3.55 -10.99 -13.67
N VAL A 180 -4.58 -11.50 -13.01
CA VAL A 180 -4.63 -11.55 -11.54
C VAL A 180 -4.24 -12.94 -11.06
N ARG A 181 -3.35 -13.00 -10.07
CA ARG A 181 -3.01 -14.20 -9.32
C ARG A 181 -3.62 -14.10 -7.93
N ILE A 182 -4.36 -15.13 -7.55
CA ILE A 182 -4.97 -15.27 -6.23
C ILE A 182 -4.23 -16.41 -5.53
N ARG A 183 -3.54 -16.12 -4.44
CA ARG A 183 -2.80 -17.11 -3.65
C ARG A 183 -3.48 -17.25 -2.30
N VAL A 184 -3.85 -18.47 -1.94
CA VAL A 184 -4.50 -18.78 -0.66
C VAL A 184 -3.45 -19.25 0.33
N TYR A 185 -3.45 -18.66 1.51
CA TYR A 185 -2.55 -18.96 2.62
C TYR A 185 -3.34 -19.32 3.86
N ASP A 186 -2.75 -20.15 4.70
CA ASP A 186 -3.21 -20.43 6.07
C ASP A 186 -2.48 -19.48 7.01
N TYR A 187 -3.24 -18.69 7.78
CA TYR A 187 -2.66 -17.75 8.73
C TYR A 187 -2.15 -18.47 9.99
N ASP A 188 -0.92 -18.17 10.38
CA ASP A 188 -0.30 -18.73 11.57
C ASP A 188 0.11 -17.63 12.55
N SER A 189 -0.43 -17.66 13.77
CA SER A 189 -0.11 -16.64 14.78
C SER A 189 1.33 -16.69 15.32
N THR A 190 2.00 -17.85 15.22
CA THR A 190 3.33 -18.11 15.83
C THR A 190 4.39 -18.61 14.84
N SER A 191 4.00 -18.89 13.60
CA SER A 191 4.87 -19.37 12.53
C SER A 191 4.67 -18.53 11.29
N LYS A 192 5.40 -18.88 10.22
CA LYS A 192 5.18 -18.26 8.92
C LYS A 192 3.95 -18.90 8.27
N ASP A 193 3.05 -18.07 7.76
CA ASP A 193 1.86 -18.49 7.04
C ASP A 193 2.13 -19.50 5.93
N ASP A 194 1.24 -20.48 5.85
CA ASP A 194 1.39 -21.69 5.08
C ASP A 194 0.73 -21.55 3.70
N PHE A 195 1.51 -21.59 2.62
CA PHE A 195 0.93 -21.54 1.27
C PHE A 195 0.05 -22.77 1.01
N MET A 196 -1.22 -22.55 0.67
CA MET A 196 -2.19 -23.62 0.43
C MET A 196 -2.28 -23.95 -1.06
N CYS A 197 -2.65 -22.97 -1.86
CA CYS A 197 -2.93 -23.12 -3.29
C CYS A 197 -3.04 -21.76 -3.98
N GLN A 198 -3.19 -21.75 -5.30
CA GLN A 198 -3.33 -20.53 -6.08
C GLN A 198 -4.21 -20.73 -7.30
N ALA A 199 -4.82 -19.65 -7.78
CA ALA A 199 -5.39 -19.56 -9.10
C ALA A 199 -4.86 -18.33 -9.83
N ALA A 200 -5.06 -18.31 -11.14
CA ALA A 200 -4.72 -17.14 -11.93
C ALA A 200 -5.85 -16.92 -12.93
N VAL A 201 -6.48 -15.76 -12.85
CA VAL A 201 -7.66 -15.38 -13.63
C VAL A 201 -7.30 -14.31 -14.66
N PRO A 202 -7.88 -14.36 -15.87
CA PRO A 202 -7.72 -13.29 -16.83
C PRO A 202 -8.48 -12.03 -16.35
N VAL A 203 -7.99 -10.86 -16.73
CA VAL A 203 -8.64 -9.57 -16.48
C VAL A 203 -9.69 -9.36 -17.57
N VAL A 204 -10.81 -10.07 -17.47
CA VAL A 204 -11.93 -10.05 -18.42
C VAL A 204 -13.22 -10.05 -17.63
N GLU A 205 -14.17 -9.21 -18.05
CA GLU A 205 -15.49 -9.13 -17.42
C GLU A 205 -16.18 -10.49 -17.34
N THR A 206 -16.77 -10.76 -16.19
CA THR A 206 -17.57 -11.95 -15.95
C THR A 206 -19.05 -11.57 -15.98
N THR A 207 -19.88 -12.36 -16.65
CA THR A 207 -21.34 -12.13 -16.66
C THR A 207 -22.03 -12.48 -15.35
N LYS A 208 -21.37 -13.28 -14.51
CA LYS A 208 -21.83 -13.74 -13.20
C LYS A 208 -20.65 -14.24 -12.39
N GLU A 209 -20.90 -14.42 -11.10
CA GLU A 209 -19.98 -15.15 -10.23
C GLU A 209 -19.56 -16.49 -10.84
N THR A 210 -18.24 -16.68 -10.92
CA THR A 210 -17.60 -17.77 -11.64
C THR A 210 -16.69 -18.55 -10.72
N TRP A 211 -16.72 -19.88 -10.85
CA TRP A 211 -15.91 -20.79 -10.05
C TRP A 211 -14.64 -21.21 -10.78
N ILE A 212 -13.50 -21.15 -10.10
CA ILE A 212 -12.20 -21.55 -10.62
C ILE A 212 -11.57 -22.64 -9.75
N PRO A 213 -10.94 -23.67 -10.36
CA PRO A 213 -10.19 -24.65 -9.60
C PRO A 213 -8.86 -24.07 -9.11
N LEU A 214 -8.56 -24.31 -7.84
CA LEU A 214 -7.31 -23.92 -7.22
C LEU A 214 -6.22 -24.94 -7.54
N LYS A 215 -5.04 -24.44 -7.94
CA LYS A 215 -3.87 -25.24 -8.25
C LYS A 215 -2.90 -25.20 -7.08
N GLY A 216 -2.51 -26.37 -6.61
CA GLY A 216 -1.51 -26.53 -5.55
C GLY A 216 -1.09 -27.98 -5.44
N ARG A 217 0.02 -28.25 -4.76
CA ARG A 217 0.44 -29.59 -4.39
C ARG A 217 0.62 -29.66 -2.88
N ILE A 218 0.07 -30.72 -2.29
CA ILE A 218 0.29 -31.06 -0.89
C ILE A 218 0.83 -32.47 -0.88
N VAL A 219 2.12 -32.61 -0.60
CA VAL A 219 2.80 -33.92 -0.47
C VAL A 219 2.38 -34.88 -1.60
N GLY A 220 2.55 -34.45 -2.86
CA GLY A 220 2.23 -35.25 -4.04
C GLY A 220 0.75 -35.30 -4.48
N LEU A 221 -0.20 -34.86 -3.64
CA LEU A 221 -1.63 -34.81 -3.99
C LEU A 221 -2.04 -33.47 -4.60
N LYS A 222 -2.89 -33.52 -5.63
CA LYS A 222 -3.53 -32.33 -6.21
C LYS A 222 -4.57 -31.78 -5.23
N VAL A 223 -4.57 -30.45 -5.08
CA VAL A 223 -5.61 -29.72 -4.37
C VAL A 223 -6.94 -29.84 -5.13
N LYS A 224 -8.04 -30.08 -4.41
CA LYS A 224 -9.41 -30.14 -4.97
C LYS A 224 -10.20 -28.84 -4.81
N GLY A 225 -9.66 -27.89 -4.07
CA GLY A 225 -10.36 -26.66 -3.71
C GLY A 225 -10.74 -25.81 -4.92
N THR A 226 -11.80 -25.04 -4.76
CA THR A 226 -12.28 -24.07 -5.75
C THR A 226 -12.48 -22.72 -5.07
N LEU A 227 -12.51 -21.65 -5.86
CA LEU A 227 -12.76 -20.29 -5.39
C LEU A 227 -13.74 -19.62 -6.35
N SER A 228 -14.68 -18.83 -5.84
CA SER A 228 -15.58 -18.01 -6.64
C SER A 228 -15.04 -16.58 -6.75
N TYR A 229 -15.23 -16.00 -7.93
CA TYR A 229 -14.87 -14.60 -8.19
C TYR A 229 -15.81 -13.99 -9.24
N SER A 230 -15.90 -12.67 -9.24
CA SER A 230 -16.43 -11.92 -10.38
C SER A 230 -15.52 -10.73 -10.70
N PHE A 231 -15.59 -10.27 -11.95
CA PHE A 231 -14.75 -9.21 -12.48
C PHE A 231 -15.62 -8.27 -13.31
N GLU A 232 -15.59 -6.98 -13.00
CA GLU A 232 -16.41 -5.97 -13.67
C GLU A 232 -15.61 -4.70 -13.94
N TRP A 233 -15.78 -4.09 -15.12
CA TRP A 233 -15.22 -2.78 -15.42
C TRP A 233 -16.18 -1.69 -14.99
N HIS A 234 -15.65 -0.68 -14.31
CA HIS A 234 -16.37 0.55 -14.00
C HIS A 234 -15.65 1.74 -14.63
N ASP A 235 -16.37 2.49 -15.45
CA ASP A 235 -15.89 3.78 -15.95
C ASP A 235 -15.85 4.79 -14.81
N ALA A 236 -14.73 5.50 -14.69
CA ALA A 236 -14.63 6.57 -13.72
C ALA A 236 -15.42 7.80 -14.21
N PRO A 237 -16.02 8.57 -13.30
CA PRO A 237 -16.62 9.86 -13.65
C PRO A 237 -15.62 10.83 -14.32
N TYR A 238 -16.16 11.80 -15.05
CA TYR A 238 -15.36 12.65 -15.94
C TYR A 238 -14.28 13.46 -15.18
N ASP A 239 -14.57 13.82 -13.94
CA ASP A 239 -13.71 14.59 -13.03
C ASP A 239 -12.65 13.75 -12.32
N SER A 240 -12.72 12.43 -12.42
CA SER A 240 -11.72 11.51 -11.88
C SER A 240 -10.36 11.65 -12.57
N ARG A 241 -9.27 11.39 -11.86
CA ARG A 241 -7.93 11.18 -12.44
C ARG A 241 -7.82 9.82 -13.12
N MET A 242 -8.72 8.89 -12.79
CA MET A 242 -8.77 7.56 -13.35
C MET A 242 -9.59 7.54 -14.64
N LYS A 243 -9.25 6.63 -15.54
CA LYS A 243 -10.13 6.23 -16.65
C LYS A 243 -11.26 5.36 -16.13
N GLY A 244 -10.94 4.52 -15.15
CA GLY A 244 -11.83 3.55 -14.54
C GLY A 244 -11.04 2.54 -13.73
N TRP A 245 -11.72 1.51 -13.27
CA TRP A 245 -11.09 0.41 -12.53
C TRP A 245 -11.81 -0.89 -12.80
N PHE A 246 -11.07 -1.98 -12.65
CA PHE A 246 -11.69 -3.28 -12.53
C PHE A 246 -12.03 -3.58 -11.08
N ARG A 247 -13.28 -3.92 -10.81
CA ARG A 247 -13.72 -4.49 -9.55
C ARG A 247 -13.58 -6.01 -9.62
N LEU A 248 -12.67 -6.55 -8.81
CA LEU A 248 -12.54 -7.98 -8.55
C LEU A 248 -13.25 -8.31 -7.24
N HIS A 249 -14.33 -9.07 -7.32
CA HIS A 249 -14.98 -9.63 -6.16
C HIS A 249 -14.43 -11.02 -5.88
N ILE A 250 -14.02 -11.28 -4.64
CA ILE A 250 -13.62 -12.60 -4.13
C ILE A 250 -14.75 -13.07 -3.21
N GLY A 251 -15.54 -14.04 -3.68
CA GLY A 251 -16.72 -14.54 -2.96
C GLY A 251 -16.32 -15.56 -1.89
N GLU A 252 -16.35 -16.84 -2.25
CA GLU A 252 -16.11 -17.94 -1.33
C GLU A 252 -15.09 -18.96 -1.86
N GLY A 253 -14.41 -19.63 -0.93
CA GLY A 253 -13.60 -20.81 -1.19
C GLY A 253 -14.38 -22.07 -0.85
N LYS A 254 -14.14 -23.17 -1.57
CA LYS A 254 -14.68 -24.51 -1.25
C LYS A 254 -13.61 -25.57 -1.25
N ASP A 255 -13.71 -26.53 -0.34
CA ASP A 255 -12.81 -27.67 -0.21
C ASP A 255 -11.33 -27.28 -0.13
N LEU A 256 -11.03 -26.20 0.59
CA LEU A 256 -9.66 -25.76 0.79
C LEU A 256 -8.86 -26.81 1.56
N PRO A 257 -7.55 -26.94 1.28
CA PRO A 257 -6.75 -27.90 2.00
C PRO A 257 -6.63 -27.63 3.50
N ARG A 258 -6.45 -28.69 4.29
CA ARG A 258 -6.16 -28.57 5.71
C ARG A 258 -4.65 -28.55 5.95
N ARG A 259 -4.13 -27.47 6.55
CA ARG A 259 -2.71 -27.32 6.94
C ARG A 259 -2.49 -27.47 8.44
N ASP A 260 -3.46 -27.05 9.26
CA ASP A 260 -3.52 -27.24 10.72
C ASP A 260 -3.78 -28.68 11.22
N LYS A 261 -2.99 -29.64 10.73
CA LYS A 261 -3.15 -31.06 11.12
C LYS A 261 -2.59 -31.38 12.49
N VAL A 262 -1.57 -30.66 12.95
CA VAL A 262 -0.85 -30.93 14.20
C VAL A 262 -1.65 -30.47 15.44
N THR A 263 -2.39 -29.37 15.31
CA THR A 263 -3.22 -28.78 16.38
C THR A 263 -4.64 -29.35 16.43
N GLY A 264 -5.03 -30.19 15.45
CA GLY A 264 -6.40 -30.70 15.33
C GLY A 264 -7.40 -29.66 14.80
N GLY A 265 -6.95 -28.47 14.40
CA GLY A 265 -7.76 -27.38 13.84
C GLY A 265 -8.05 -27.53 12.34
N LYS A 266 -8.99 -26.73 11.83
CA LYS A 266 -9.10 -26.42 10.39
C LYS A 266 -8.15 -25.25 10.08
N SER A 267 -7.90 -24.97 8.80
CA SER A 267 -7.12 -23.81 8.40
C SER A 267 -7.88 -22.49 8.60
N ASP A 268 -7.12 -21.40 8.75
CA ASP A 268 -7.51 -19.99 8.85
C ASP A 268 -7.18 -19.27 7.51
N PRO A 269 -7.93 -19.54 6.41
CA PRO A 269 -7.55 -19.07 5.09
C PRO A 269 -7.73 -17.55 4.87
N TYR A 270 -6.79 -16.97 4.12
CA TYR A 270 -6.90 -15.67 3.48
C TYR A 270 -6.29 -15.71 2.07
N CYS A 271 -6.66 -14.76 1.22
CA CYS A 271 -6.14 -14.64 -0.14
C CYS A 271 -5.20 -13.44 -0.28
N ILE A 272 -4.07 -13.61 -0.96
CA ILE A 272 -3.24 -12.54 -1.50
C ILE A 272 -3.55 -12.41 -2.99
N ILE A 273 -4.11 -11.28 -3.38
CA ILE A 273 -4.40 -10.91 -4.76
C ILE A 273 -3.23 -10.11 -5.29
N THR A 274 -2.61 -10.55 -6.38
CA THR A 274 -1.62 -9.75 -7.10
C THR A 274 -1.95 -9.62 -8.58
N ALA A 275 -1.74 -8.45 -9.15
CA ALA A 275 -1.92 -8.21 -10.57
C ALA A 275 -0.70 -7.52 -11.16
N LYS A 276 -0.39 -7.80 -12.43
CA LYS A 276 0.66 -7.10 -13.18
C LYS A 276 0.06 -6.35 -14.35
N SER A 277 0.52 -5.12 -14.55
CA SER A 277 0.14 -4.32 -15.72
C SER A 277 0.58 -5.01 -17.00
N SER A 278 -0.14 -4.80 -18.10
CA SER A 278 0.21 -5.34 -19.43
C SER A 278 1.53 -4.81 -19.98
N CYS A 279 2.02 -3.67 -19.50
CA CYS A 279 3.37 -3.16 -19.81
C CYS A 279 4.48 -3.75 -18.92
N GLY A 280 4.14 -4.58 -17.93
CA GLY A 280 5.08 -5.25 -17.03
C GLY A 280 5.73 -4.37 -15.94
N LYS A 281 5.31 -3.10 -15.79
CA LYS A 281 5.98 -2.09 -14.94
C LYS A 281 5.30 -1.82 -13.60
N HIS A 282 4.03 -2.18 -13.48
CA HIS A 282 3.22 -1.92 -12.28
C HIS A 282 2.69 -3.23 -11.71
N GLU A 283 2.66 -3.31 -10.38
CA GLU A 283 2.18 -4.47 -9.64
C GLU A 283 1.20 -4.04 -8.55
N PHE A 284 -0.01 -4.59 -8.59
CA PHE A 284 -1.00 -4.42 -7.53
C PHE A 284 -0.90 -5.59 -6.56
N SER A 285 -1.07 -5.32 -5.26
CA SER A 285 -1.17 -6.36 -4.23
C SER A 285 -2.12 -5.94 -3.12
N GLN A 286 -3.10 -6.79 -2.79
CA GLN A 286 -3.99 -6.63 -1.63
C GLN A 286 -4.33 -8.00 -1.04
N THR A 287 -4.82 -8.01 0.20
CA THR A 287 -5.12 -9.25 0.93
C THR A 287 -6.54 -9.23 1.48
N THR A 288 -7.21 -10.37 1.44
CA THR A 288 -8.52 -10.49 2.08
C THR A 288 -8.40 -10.57 3.60
N SER A 289 -9.53 -10.46 4.30
CA SER A 289 -9.63 -10.89 5.70
C SER A 289 -9.29 -12.38 5.86
N THR A 290 -8.80 -12.71 7.04
CA THR A 290 -8.59 -14.10 7.48
C THR A 290 -9.87 -14.68 8.08
N ILE A 291 -10.34 -15.81 7.55
CA ILE A 291 -11.50 -16.51 8.08
C ILE A 291 -11.05 -17.69 8.94
N VAL A 292 -11.31 -17.63 10.25
CA VAL A 292 -10.79 -18.60 11.22
C VAL A 292 -11.49 -19.97 11.12
N GLN A 293 -10.69 -21.03 11.10
CA GLN A 293 -11.05 -22.45 11.17
C GLN A 293 -12.12 -22.85 10.16
N ASN A 294 -11.96 -22.43 8.90
CA ASN A 294 -12.92 -22.71 7.84
C ASN A 294 -12.23 -23.17 6.55
N LEU A 295 -12.63 -24.34 6.04
CA LEU A 295 -12.16 -24.84 4.74
C LEU A 295 -13.08 -24.42 3.58
N ASN A 296 -14.20 -23.78 3.91
CA ASN A 296 -15.12 -23.15 2.95
C ASN A 296 -15.37 -21.70 3.39
N PRO A 297 -14.34 -20.83 3.34
CA PRO A 297 -14.46 -19.45 3.79
C PRO A 297 -15.35 -18.65 2.83
N GLU A 298 -16.17 -17.78 3.40
CA GLU A 298 -16.88 -16.72 2.69
C GLU A 298 -16.11 -15.43 3.00
N TRP A 299 -15.42 -14.87 2.00
CA TRP A 299 -14.72 -13.59 2.13
C TRP A 299 -15.68 -12.45 1.79
N ASP A 300 -16.29 -12.52 0.60
CA ASP A 300 -17.22 -11.51 0.08
C ASP A 300 -16.61 -10.10 0.02
N GLU A 301 -15.40 -10.02 -0.53
CA GLU A 301 -14.59 -8.79 -0.53
C GLU A 301 -14.31 -8.28 -1.95
N ASN A 302 -14.32 -6.96 -2.12
CA ASN A 302 -14.11 -6.31 -3.41
C ASN A 302 -12.76 -5.58 -3.47
N PHE A 303 -12.01 -5.82 -4.53
CA PHE A 303 -10.71 -5.24 -4.80
C PHE A 303 -10.76 -4.38 -6.07
N TYR A 304 -10.10 -3.23 -6.05
CA TYR A 304 -10.19 -2.24 -7.12
C TYR A 304 -8.83 -2.08 -7.79
N LEU A 305 -8.75 -2.50 -9.05
CA LEU A 305 -7.54 -2.41 -9.87
C LEU A 305 -7.67 -1.19 -10.80
N PRO A 306 -7.05 -0.05 -10.44
CA PRO A 306 -7.27 1.21 -11.15
C PRO A 306 -6.49 1.29 -12.47
N ILE A 307 -6.97 2.14 -13.38
CA ILE A 307 -6.28 2.59 -14.58
C ILE A 307 -6.36 4.12 -14.62
N LEU A 308 -5.22 4.81 -14.63
CA LEU A 308 -5.13 6.28 -14.70
C LEU A 308 -5.34 6.82 -16.12
N LYS A 309 -5.77 8.10 -16.22
CA LYS A 309 -5.82 8.86 -17.47
C LYS A 309 -4.42 9.32 -17.94
N ASP A 310 -3.58 9.79 -17.01
CA ASP A 310 -2.20 10.26 -17.26
C ASP A 310 -1.24 9.54 -16.30
N GLY A 311 -0.08 9.12 -16.81
CA GLY A 311 0.97 8.43 -16.04
C GLY A 311 1.91 9.38 -15.30
N ARG A 312 1.71 10.70 -15.44
CA ARG A 312 2.55 11.75 -14.84
C ARG A 312 2.11 12.20 -13.46
N GLU A 313 1.08 11.61 -12.87
CA GLU A 313 0.59 12.02 -11.55
C GLU A 313 1.66 11.84 -10.45
N LEU A 314 2.45 10.76 -10.51
CA LEU A 314 3.58 10.60 -9.58
C LEU A 314 4.63 11.71 -9.77
N THR A 315 5.01 11.98 -11.02
CA THR A 315 5.96 13.05 -11.35
C THR A 315 5.43 14.40 -10.84
N THR A 316 4.14 14.65 -11.03
CA THR A 316 3.47 15.88 -10.58
C THR A 316 3.51 16.02 -9.06
N ALA A 317 3.24 14.95 -8.31
CA ALA A 317 3.36 14.95 -6.84
C ALA A 317 4.77 15.33 -6.39
N VAL A 318 5.78 14.72 -7.01
CA VAL A 318 7.19 14.97 -6.69
C VAL A 318 7.59 16.40 -7.07
N GLU A 319 7.19 16.90 -8.25
CA GLU A 319 7.46 18.26 -8.70
C GLU A 319 6.80 19.32 -7.81
N LYS A 320 5.55 19.09 -7.36
CA LYS A 320 4.90 19.95 -6.36
C LYS A 320 5.64 19.95 -5.02
N GLY A 321 6.18 18.80 -4.62
CA GLY A 321 7.06 18.67 -3.46
C GLY A 321 8.36 19.45 -3.62
N CYS A 322 8.89 19.56 -4.84
CA CYS A 322 10.07 20.36 -5.19
C CYS A 322 9.79 21.86 -5.31
N GLY A 323 8.61 22.25 -5.77
CA GLY A 323 8.28 23.63 -6.15
C GLY A 323 8.52 24.68 -5.05
N CYS A 324 8.48 24.28 -3.79
CA CYS A 324 8.83 25.11 -2.63
C CYS A 324 10.33 25.37 -2.44
N THR A 325 11.21 24.84 -3.30
CA THR A 325 12.68 24.91 -3.15
C THR A 325 13.42 25.55 -4.34
N GLY A 326 12.73 25.85 -5.45
CA GLY A 326 13.36 26.37 -6.67
C GLY A 326 14.27 25.37 -7.41
N LEU A 327 14.23 24.08 -7.04
CA LEU A 327 14.98 23.01 -7.68
C LEU A 327 14.21 22.42 -8.87
N SER A 328 14.87 22.27 -10.03
CA SER A 328 14.28 21.62 -11.21
C SER A 328 14.14 20.10 -11.03
N SER A 329 13.13 19.49 -11.67
CA SER A 329 12.91 18.03 -11.70
C SER A 329 14.15 17.22 -12.13
N ALA A 330 15.03 17.79 -12.96
CA ALA A 330 16.32 17.21 -13.34
C ALA A 330 17.30 16.87 -12.20
N ARG A 331 17.03 17.27 -10.94
CA ARG A 331 17.80 16.82 -9.76
C ARG A 331 17.18 15.65 -9.03
N LEU A 332 15.92 15.30 -9.28
CA LEU A 332 15.25 14.17 -8.64
C LEU A 332 16.02 12.88 -8.88
N ASP A 333 16.63 12.76 -10.05
CA ASP A 333 17.44 11.60 -10.41
C ASP A 333 18.63 11.42 -9.50
N SER A 334 19.23 12.52 -9.06
CA SER A 334 20.31 12.49 -8.08
C SER A 334 19.82 12.25 -6.64
N PHE A 335 18.58 12.62 -6.32
CA PHE A 335 18.01 12.49 -4.98
C PHE A 335 17.59 11.07 -4.63
N PHE A 336 16.97 10.34 -5.57
CA PHE A 336 16.67 8.93 -5.39
C PHE A 336 17.73 8.01 -6.00
N GLY A 337 18.60 8.54 -6.87
CA GLY A 337 19.61 7.77 -7.61
C GLY A 337 19.08 7.13 -8.90
N VAL A 338 18.01 7.69 -9.49
CA VAL A 338 17.19 7.05 -10.54
C VAL A 338 16.66 8.08 -11.53
N ASP A 339 16.86 7.91 -12.83
CA ASP A 339 16.27 8.79 -13.85
C ASP A 339 14.71 8.81 -13.76
N PHE A 340 14.08 9.95 -13.51
CA PHE A 340 12.62 10.11 -13.39
C PHE A 340 11.93 10.48 -14.71
N SER A 341 12.68 10.58 -15.82
CA SER A 341 12.20 11.16 -17.08
C SER A 341 11.34 10.23 -17.96
N GLY A 342 11.07 8.98 -17.54
CA GLY A 342 10.15 8.14 -18.32
C GLY A 342 9.74 6.81 -17.68
N PRO A 343 8.67 6.17 -18.17
CA PRO A 343 8.17 4.91 -17.64
C PRO A 343 9.16 3.73 -17.78
N GLU A 344 10.24 3.85 -18.56
CA GLU A 344 11.25 2.79 -18.73
C GLU A 344 12.27 2.73 -17.59
N SER A 345 12.47 3.80 -16.83
CA SER A 345 13.51 3.89 -15.79
C SER A 345 13.15 3.17 -14.48
N TRP A 346 11.87 2.96 -14.20
CA TRP A 346 11.40 2.23 -13.02
C TRP A 346 11.66 0.71 -13.12
N GLY A 347 11.65 0.15 -14.33
CA GLY A 347 11.74 -1.29 -14.58
C GLY A 347 13.11 -1.90 -14.27
N GLY A 348 14.20 -1.16 -14.48
CA GLY A 348 15.56 -1.64 -14.18
C GLY A 348 15.88 -1.66 -12.68
N LEU A 349 15.31 -0.74 -11.90
CA LEU A 349 15.65 -0.56 -10.48
C LEU A 349 15.00 -1.61 -9.55
N LEU A 350 13.83 -2.13 -9.92
CA LEU A 350 13.16 -3.20 -9.16
C LEU A 350 13.95 -4.51 -9.19
N GLN A 351 14.80 -4.71 -10.20
CA GLN A 351 15.60 -5.93 -10.36
C GLN A 351 16.91 -5.86 -9.55
N ASP A 352 17.59 -4.72 -9.53
CA ASP A 352 18.88 -4.55 -8.83
C ASP A 352 18.76 -4.43 -7.30
N LEU A 353 17.67 -3.85 -6.77
CA LEU A 353 17.48 -3.73 -5.31
C LEU A 353 16.87 -4.98 -4.66
N SER A 354 16.30 -5.90 -5.46
CA SER A 354 15.92 -7.23 -4.98
C SER A 354 17.13 -8.10 -4.63
N LEU A 355 18.29 -7.79 -5.23
CA LEU A 355 19.57 -8.45 -4.99
C LEU A 355 20.36 -7.84 -3.82
N SER A 356 20.09 -6.59 -3.43
CA SER A 356 20.75 -5.94 -2.28
C SER A 356 19.97 -6.03 -0.96
N ALA A 357 18.78 -6.63 -0.98
CA ALA A 357 17.94 -6.89 0.20
C ALA A 357 18.00 -8.35 0.70
N GLN A 358 18.91 -9.16 0.14
CA GLN A 358 19.45 -10.38 0.76
C GLN A 358 20.73 -10.02 1.51
#